data_AF-A0A955AY46-F1
#
_entry.id   AF-A0A955AY46-F1
#
_cell.length_a   1.000
_cell.length_b   1.000
_cell.length_c   1.000
_cell.angle_alpha   90.00
_cell.angle_beta   90.00
_cell.angle_gamma   90.00
#
_symmetry.space_group_name_H-M   'P 1'
#
loop_
_entity.id
_entity.type
_entity.pdbx_description
1 polymer ?
#
loop_
_entity_poly.entity_id
_entity_poly.type
_entity_poly.pdbx_seq_one_letter_code
_entity_poly.pdbx_strand_id
1 'polypeptide(L)'
;GVGRKTANVVMGTAFGEPTGVVVDTHVGRITRRLGLTEQTDPVKVERDLMQQLPAKEWINFSHRLIHHGRRVCKARKPLCEQCSLNHLCPRIGVEN
;
A
#
# COMPACT_ATOMS: atom_id res chain seq x y z
N GLY A 1 -9.89 26.99 -7.01
CA GLY A 1 -9.45 26.29 -5.80
C GLY A 1 -8.38 25.26 -6.12
N VAL A 2 -7.21 25.74 -6.55
CA VAL A 2 -6.00 24.94 -6.72
C VAL A 2 -5.27 25.05 -5.39
N GLY A 3 -5.28 24.01 -4.56
CA GLY A 3 -4.68 24.12 -3.23
C GLY A 3 -4.41 22.81 -2.50
N ARG A 4 -5.13 21.72 -2.81
CA ARG A 4 -4.90 20.42 -2.15
C ARG A 4 -4.06 19.42 -2.94
N LYS A 5 -3.91 19.60 -4.26
CA LYS A 5 -3.18 18.65 -5.12
C LYS A 5 -1.69 18.97 -5.25
N THR A 6 -1.29 20.21 -5.01
CA THR A 6 0.08 20.69 -5.25
C THR A 6 0.96 20.70 -3.99
N ALA A 7 0.37 20.84 -2.79
CA ALA A 7 1.13 20.90 -1.55
C ALA A 7 1.78 19.54 -1.17
N ASN A 8 1.10 18.42 -1.44
CA ASN A 8 1.65 17.10 -1.13
C ASN A 8 2.74 16.62 -2.09
N VAL A 9 2.87 17.24 -3.27
CA VAL A 9 3.92 16.87 -4.24
C VAL A 9 5.24 17.59 -3.92
N VAL A 10 5.20 18.76 -3.28
CA VAL A 10 6.41 19.56 -3.02
C VAL A 10 7.04 19.29 -1.64
N MET A 11 6.26 18.92 -0.61
CA MET A 11 6.86 18.61 0.72
C MET A 11 7.29 17.14 0.92
N GLY A 12 6.89 16.21 0.06
CA GLY A 12 7.33 14.81 0.14
C GLY A 12 8.69 14.54 -0.51
N THR A 13 9.16 15.45 -1.39
CA THR A 13 10.37 15.23 -2.20
C THR A 13 11.64 15.75 -1.52
N ALA A 14 11.53 16.52 -0.43
CA ALA A 14 12.65 17.31 0.11
C ALA A 14 13.19 16.88 1.50
N PHE A 15 12.49 16.05 2.29
CA PHE A 15 12.79 15.99 3.74
C PHE A 15 13.15 14.65 4.37
N GLY A 16 13.30 13.53 3.65
CA GLY A 16 13.92 12.31 4.21
C GLY A 16 13.29 11.70 5.47
N GLU A 17 12.22 12.30 6.00
CA GLU A 17 11.53 11.89 7.22
C GLU A 17 10.27 11.13 6.81
N PRO A 18 10.10 9.85 7.20
CA PRO A 18 8.89 9.11 6.91
C PRO A 18 7.72 9.70 7.70
N THR A 19 6.92 10.54 7.03
CA THR A 19 5.74 11.18 7.63
C THR A 19 4.54 10.23 7.77
N GLY A 20 4.55 9.12 7.02
CA GLY A 20 3.50 8.11 7.04
C GLY A 20 3.67 7.06 5.94
N VAL A 21 2.78 6.08 5.91
CA VAL A 21 2.73 5.07 4.85
C VAL A 21 1.95 5.65 3.67
N VAL A 22 2.58 5.77 2.51
CA VAL A 22 1.92 6.29 1.31
C VAL A 22 0.91 5.26 0.81
N VAL A 23 -0.39 5.56 0.90
CA VAL A 23 -1.47 4.67 0.46
C VAL A 23 -2.00 5.11 -0.90
N ASP A 24 -1.66 4.34 -1.94
CA ASP A 24 -2.26 4.46 -3.26
C ASP A 24 -3.23 3.29 -3.55
N THR A 25 -3.72 3.20 -4.78
CA THR A 25 -4.64 2.13 -5.20
C THR A 25 -4.02 0.73 -5.18
N HIS A 26 -2.69 0.60 -5.30
CA HIS A 26 -1.99 -0.67 -5.17
C HIS A 26 -1.83 -1.04 -3.70
N VAL A 27 -1.30 -0.13 -2.89
CA VAL A 27 -1.08 -0.32 -1.45
C VAL A 27 -2.40 -0.68 -0.78
N GLY A 28 -3.42 0.16 -0.89
CA GLY A 28 -4.71 -0.07 -0.24
C GLY A 28 -5.43 -1.34 -0.73
N ARG A 29 -5.20 -1.79 -1.97
CA ARG A 29 -5.74 -3.07 -2.45
C ARG A 29 -5.00 -4.26 -1.85
N ILE A 30 -3.67 -4.22 -1.87
CA ILE A 30 -2.87 -5.36 -1.45
C ILE A 30 -2.91 -5.51 0.06
N THR A 31 -2.88 -4.43 0.83
CA THR A 31 -2.97 -4.49 2.29
C THR A 31 -4.27 -5.14 2.75
N ARG A 32 -5.39 -4.86 2.09
CA ARG A 32 -6.66 -5.57 2.32
C ARG A 32 -6.61 -7.04 1.92
N ARG A 33 -6.06 -7.36 0.73
CA ARG A 33 -5.90 -8.76 0.28
C ARG A 33 -5.00 -9.58 1.21
N LEU A 34 -4.01 -8.93 1.83
CA LEU A 34 -3.11 -9.50 2.82
C LEU A 34 -3.71 -9.54 4.23
N GLY A 35 -4.90 -8.97 4.46
CA GLY A 35 -5.52 -8.93 5.78
C GLY A 35 -4.86 -7.96 6.77
N LEU A 36 -4.05 -7.01 6.29
CA LEU A 36 -3.39 -6.01 7.14
C LEU A 36 -4.36 -4.91 7.60
N THR A 37 -5.48 -4.75 6.91
CA THR A 37 -6.52 -3.78 7.25
C THR A 37 -7.82 -4.18 6.56
N GLU A 38 -8.95 -3.86 7.18
CA GLU A 38 -10.28 -3.95 6.58
C GLU A 38 -10.75 -2.60 6.02
N GLN A 39 -10.01 -1.53 6.30
CA GLN A 39 -10.38 -0.17 5.93
C GLN A 39 -10.17 0.08 4.44
N THR A 40 -11.06 0.88 3.85
CA THR A 40 -10.96 1.32 2.45
C THR A 40 -10.56 2.78 2.33
N ASP A 41 -10.75 3.57 3.39
CA ASP A 41 -10.33 4.96 3.45
C ASP A 41 -8.78 5.04 3.57
N PRO A 42 -8.09 5.74 2.65
CA PRO A 42 -6.63 5.81 2.66
C PRO A 42 -6.01 6.32 3.98
N VAL A 43 -6.68 7.27 4.66
CA VAL A 43 -6.18 7.84 5.92
C VAL A 43 -6.29 6.81 7.04
N LYS A 44 -7.36 6.03 7.06
CA LYS A 44 -7.50 4.93 8.02
C LYS A 44 -6.51 3.80 7.75
N VAL A 45 -6.34 3.43 6.48
CA VAL A 45 -5.36 2.41 6.07
C VAL A 45 -3.94 2.82 6.46
N GLU A 46 -3.57 4.09 6.24
CA GLU A 46 -2.27 4.62 6.64
C GLU A 46 -2.03 4.44 8.15
N ARG A 47 -3.01 4.83 8.98
CA ARG A 47 -2.93 4.68 10.44
C ARG A 47 -2.79 3.22 10.88
N ASP A 48 -3.56 2.31 10.28
CA ASP A 48 -3.47 0.88 10.58
C ASP A 48 -2.07 0.33 10.25
N LEU A 49 -1.49 0.74 9.12
CA LEU A 49 -0.17 0.29 8.70
C LEU A 49 0.95 0.91 9.55
N MET A 50 0.81 2.17 9.97
CA MET A 50 1.77 2.82 10.87
C MET A 50 1.86 2.14 12.23
N GLN A 51 0.76 1.55 12.72
CA GLN A 51 0.75 0.79 13.98
C GLN A 51 1.40 -0.59 13.85
N GLN A 52 1.41 -1.17 12.65
CA GLN A 52 1.94 -2.51 12.39
C GLN A 52 3.40 -2.51 11.89
N LEU A 53 3.85 -1.42 11.27
CA LEU A 53 5.15 -1.32 10.64
C LEU A 53 6.06 -0.33 11.37
N PRO A 54 7.36 -0.64 11.52
CA PRO A 54 8.32 0.32 12.06
C PRO A 54 8.47 1.53 11.14
N ALA A 55 8.59 2.73 11.70
CA ALA A 55 8.61 4.00 10.96
C ALA A 55 9.61 4.04 9.79
N LYS A 56 10.79 3.43 9.97
CA LYS A 56 11.82 3.32 8.93
C LYS A 56 11.38 2.55 7.67
N GLU A 57 10.38 1.67 7.78
CA GLU A 57 9.90 0.85 6.67
C GLU A 57 8.74 1.49 5.91
N TRP A 58 8.12 2.56 6.39
CA TRP A 58 6.86 3.08 5.81
C TRP A 58 6.97 3.39 4.32
N ILE A 59 8.00 4.13 3.91
CA ILE A 59 8.22 4.50 2.50
C ILE A 59 8.58 3.26 1.67
N ASN A 60 9.51 2.43 2.15
CA ASN A 60 9.98 1.25 1.45
C ASN A 60 8.87 0.22 1.26
N PHE A 61 8.01 0.05 2.26
CA PHE A 61 6.86 -0.84 2.21
C PHE A 61 5.87 -0.41 1.11
N SER A 62 5.52 0.88 1.06
CA SER A 62 4.68 1.42 -0.02
C SER A 62 5.29 1.16 -1.40
N HIS A 63 6.58 1.45 -1.60
CA HIS A 63 7.24 1.18 -2.88
C HIS A 63 7.21 -0.31 -3.26
N ARG A 64 7.53 -1.21 -2.32
CA ARG A 64 7.49 -2.66 -2.54
C ARG A 64 6.09 -3.11 -2.96
N LEU A 65 5.04 -2.62 -2.29
CA LEU A 65 3.66 -2.94 -2.62
C LEU A 65 3.23 -2.39 -3.98
N ILE A 66 3.63 -1.18 -4.33
CA ILE A 66 3.35 -0.59 -5.66
C ILE A 66 4.00 -1.44 -6.75
N HIS A 67 5.27 -1.79 -6.60
CA HIS A 67 5.98 -2.65 -7.55
C HIS A 67 5.32 -4.04 -7.65
N HIS A 68 4.99 -4.65 -6.52
CA HIS A 68 4.33 -5.94 -6.47
C HIS A 68 2.93 -5.89 -7.12
N GLY A 69 2.16 -4.85 -6.86
CA GLY A 69 0.82 -4.66 -7.42
C GLY A 69 0.78 -4.39 -8.91
N ARG A 70 1.85 -3.86 -9.48
CA ARG A 70 1.99 -3.66 -10.92
C ARG A 70 2.38 -4.95 -11.64
N ARG A 71 3.25 -5.76 -11.05
CA ARG A 71 3.81 -6.96 -11.70
C ARG A 71 3.01 -8.24 -11.40
N VAL A 72 2.65 -8.46 -10.14
CA VAL A 72 2.13 -9.74 -9.64
C VAL A 72 0.68 -9.61 -9.16
N CYS A 73 0.42 -8.80 -8.13
CA CYS A 73 -0.91 -8.66 -7.52
C CYS A 73 -1.80 -7.65 -8.27
N LYS A 74 -2.08 -7.95 -9.53
CA LYS A 74 -2.91 -7.13 -10.43
C LYS A 74 -4.35 -7.03 -9.91
N ALA A 75 -5.05 -5.96 -10.27
CA ALA A 75 -6.39 -5.69 -9.77
C ALA A 75 -7.42 -6.77 -10.19
N ARG A 76 -7.44 -7.14 -11.48
CA ARG A 76 -8.44 -8.09 -12.03
C ARG A 76 -8.01 -9.55 -11.97
N LYS A 77 -6.80 -9.87 -12.45
CA LYS A 77 -6.26 -11.24 -12.49
C LYS A 77 -4.87 -11.27 -11.84
N PRO A 78 -4.79 -11.37 -10.50
CA PRO A 78 -3.51 -11.46 -9.82
C PRO A 78 -2.82 -12.79 -10.13
N LEU A 79 -1.49 -12.76 -10.26
CA LEU A 79 -0.69 -13.95 -10.53
C LEU A 79 -0.32 -14.66 -9.21
N CYS A 80 -1.34 -15.15 -8.48
CA CYS A 80 -1.16 -15.72 -7.14
C CYS A 80 -0.16 -16.89 -7.13
N GLU A 81 -0.20 -17.74 -8.16
CA GLU A 81 0.75 -18.87 -8.32
C GLU A 81 2.21 -18.44 -8.45
N GLN A 82 2.47 -17.21 -8.92
CA GLN A 82 3.81 -16.63 -9.06
C GLN A 82 4.16 -15.69 -7.89
N CYS A 83 3.27 -15.56 -6.91
CA CYS A 83 3.45 -14.65 -5.80
C CYS A 83 4.29 -15.29 -4.70
N SER A 84 5.40 -14.65 -4.31
CA SER A 84 6.21 -15.11 -3.19
C SER A 84 5.44 -15.10 -1.87
N LEU A 85 4.42 -14.25 -1.72
CA LEU A 85 3.56 -14.16 -0.54
C LEU A 85 2.39 -15.15 -0.58
N ASN A 86 2.28 -16.01 -1.60
CA ASN A 86 1.09 -16.84 -1.81
C ASN A 86 0.74 -17.74 -0.62
N HIS A 87 1.75 -18.25 0.07
CA HIS A 87 1.62 -19.13 1.24
C HIS A 87 1.22 -18.38 2.52
N LEU A 88 1.42 -17.06 2.57
CA LEU A 88 1.04 -16.19 3.71
C LEU A 88 -0.17 -15.32 3.39
N CYS A 89 -0.58 -15.24 2.14
CA CYS A 89 -1.63 -14.35 1.68
C CYS A 89 -3.00 -15.01 1.92
N PRO A 90 -3.89 -14.42 2.74
CA PRO A 90 -5.25 -14.91 2.92
C PRO A 90 -6.14 -14.69 1.68
N ARG A 91 -5.64 -13.95 0.66
CA ARG A 91 -6.33 -13.72 -0.61
C ARG A 91 -7.73 -13.11 -0.45
N ILE A 92 -7.92 -12.25 0.55
CA ILE A 92 -9.24 -11.66 0.87
C ILE A 92 -9.76 -10.87 -0.33
N GLY A 93 -10.95 -11.24 -0.83
CA GLY A 93 -11.56 -10.59 -2.00
C GLY A 93 -10.80 -10.79 -3.32
N VAL A 94 -10.03 -11.88 -3.42
CA VAL A 94 -9.46 -12.37 -4.70
C VAL A 94 -10.28 -13.57 -5.14
N GLU A 95 -11.02 -13.39 -6.23
CA GLU A 95 -11.68 -14.49 -6.92
C GLU A 95 -10.67 -15.11 -7.90
N ASN A 96 -10.53 -16.44 -7.87
CA ASN A 96 -9.67 -17.20 -8.78
C ASN A 96 -10.41 -17.49 -10.09
#